data_AF-A0A0F4YIV3-F1
#
_entry.id   AF-A0A0F4YIV3-F1
#
_cell.length_a   1.000
_cell.length_b   1.000
_cell.length_c   1.000
_cell.angle_alpha   90.00
_cell.angle_beta   90.00
_cell.angle_gamma   90.00
#
_symmetry.space_group_name_H-M   'P 1'
#
loop_
_entity.id
_entity.type
_entity.pdbx_description
1 polymer ?
#
loop_
_entity_poly.entity_id
_entity_poly.type
_entity_poly.pdbx_seq_one_letter_code
_entity_poly.pdbx_strand_id
1 'polypeptide(L)'
;MVYVMALDFLSFQRVLRLFFPFMKRLPDVEELAGVSQEVVLPSKLPQRELLMVGMSAKTYRIRDTIRKECHVLPDDVGITEQNMEACRNEADVYLILGKHPLIATCLSIGPHKDYIDLEYYQNGNLKQYVNSNRASITQADLGLSND
;
A
#
# COMPACT_ATOMS: atom_id res chain seq x y z
N MET A 1 -12.51 0.84 -12.47
CA MET A 1 -12.73 0.91 -11.02
C MET A 1 -11.60 0.13 -10.36
N VAL A 2 -10.61 0.81 -9.77
CA VAL A 2 -9.42 0.15 -9.21
C VAL A 2 -9.74 -0.29 -7.79
N TYR A 3 -9.55 -1.58 -7.48
CA TYR A 3 -9.69 -2.08 -6.11
C TYR A 3 -8.53 -1.50 -5.31
N VAL A 4 -8.83 -0.47 -4.51
CA VAL A 4 -7.94 -0.07 -3.42
C VAL A 4 -7.95 -1.24 -2.44
N MET A 5 -6.88 -2.03 -2.45
CA MET A 5 -6.59 -3.06 -1.45
C MET A 5 -6.36 -2.38 -0.10
N ALA A 6 -7.42 -1.86 0.50
CA ALA A 6 -7.51 -1.69 1.95
C ALA A 6 -7.70 -3.10 2.52
N LEU A 7 -6.64 -3.91 2.42
CA LEU A 7 -6.62 -5.23 3.04
C LEU A 7 -6.50 -5.02 4.54
N ASP A 8 -7.63 -5.13 5.22
CA ASP A 8 -7.67 -5.48 6.63
C ASP A 8 -6.88 -6.79 6.80
N PHE A 9 -5.84 -6.73 7.64
CA PHE A 9 -4.85 -7.79 7.89
C PHE A 9 -5.48 -9.17 8.22
N LEU A 10 -6.70 -9.19 8.76
CA LEU A 10 -7.45 -10.43 9.07
C LEU A 10 -7.92 -11.21 7.83
N SER A 11 -8.20 -10.51 6.73
CA SER A 11 -8.69 -11.15 5.50
C SER A 11 -7.55 -11.76 4.68
N PHE A 12 -6.35 -11.17 4.75
CA PHE A 12 -5.20 -11.58 3.93
C PHE A 12 -4.44 -12.79 4.52
N GLN A 13 -4.37 -12.91 5.85
CA GLN A 13 -3.78 -14.08 6.53
C GLN A 13 -4.45 -15.41 6.14
N ARG A 14 -5.76 -15.39 5.86
CA ARG A 14 -6.51 -16.58 5.41
C ARG A 14 -6.18 -16.98 3.97
N VAL A 15 -5.91 -16.01 3.11
CA VAL A 15 -5.58 -16.24 1.69
C VAL A 15 -4.12 -16.69 1.55
N LEU A 16 -3.18 -16.06 2.25
CA LEU A 16 -1.76 -16.43 2.20
C LEU A 16 -1.47 -17.85 2.74
N ARG A 17 -2.19 -18.31 3.78
CA ARG A 17 -2.04 -19.67 4.32
C ARG A 17 -2.47 -20.78 3.35
N LEU A 18 -3.26 -20.46 2.32
CA LEU A 18 -3.74 -21.45 1.35
C LEU A 18 -2.78 -21.64 0.16
N PHE A 19 -1.80 -20.74 -0.07
CA PHE A 19 -1.04 -20.73 -1.32
C PHE A 19 0.48 -20.93 -1.21
N PHE A 20 1.12 -20.86 -0.02
CA PHE A 20 2.59 -20.87 0.03
C PHE A 20 3.19 -21.70 1.19
N PRO A 21 3.60 -22.96 0.96
CA PRO A 21 4.40 -23.73 1.92
C PRO A 21 5.92 -23.60 1.75
N PHE A 22 6.44 -22.88 0.74
CA PHE A 22 7.86 -23.05 0.41
C PHE A 22 8.45 -21.86 -0.37
N MET A 23 9.01 -20.88 0.34
CA MET A 23 9.92 -19.91 -0.26
C MET A 23 11.18 -19.83 0.60
N LYS A 24 12.22 -20.52 0.14
CA LYS A 24 13.57 -20.47 0.69
C LYS A 24 14.22 -19.14 0.30
N ARG A 25 14.89 -18.54 1.29
CA ARG A 25 15.77 -17.37 1.28
C ARG A 25 16.66 -17.29 0.04
N LEU A 26 16.65 -16.15 -0.67
CA LEU A 26 17.65 -15.77 -1.66
C LEU A 26 18.60 -14.71 -1.04
N PRO A 27 19.89 -14.67 -1.43
CA PRO A 27 20.90 -13.86 -0.75
C PRO A 27 20.97 -12.42 -1.25
N ASP A 28 21.38 -11.52 -0.35
CA ASP A 28 21.62 -10.10 -0.57
C ASP A 28 22.83 -9.85 -1.48
N VAL A 29 22.72 -8.84 -2.34
CA VAL A 29 23.83 -8.30 -3.14
C VAL A 29 24.07 -6.85 -2.69
N GLU A 30 25.23 -6.63 -2.08
CA GLU A 30 25.78 -5.31 -1.78
C GLU A 30 26.25 -4.61 -3.06
N GLU A 31 26.01 -3.31 -3.21
CA GLU A 31 26.95 -2.43 -3.90
C GLU A 31 26.86 -0.97 -3.43
N LEU A 32 28.03 -0.40 -3.15
CA LEU A 32 28.29 0.96 -2.67
C LEU A 32 28.34 1.95 -3.84
N ALA A 33 27.74 3.13 -3.69
CA ALA A 33 28.30 4.35 -4.26
C ALA A 33 27.78 5.59 -3.51
N GLY A 34 28.70 6.34 -2.91
CA GLY A 34 28.42 7.68 -2.42
C GLY A 34 28.68 8.72 -3.51
N VAL A 35 27.80 9.72 -3.62
CA VAL A 35 28.11 11.05 -4.15
C VAL A 35 27.24 12.06 -3.42
N SER A 36 27.87 13.10 -2.88
CA SER A 36 27.25 14.26 -2.24
C SER A 36 26.58 15.16 -3.27
N GLN A 37 25.39 15.71 -3.01
CA GLN A 37 25.05 17.04 -3.51
C GLN A 37 23.86 17.75 -2.83
N GLU A 38 24.12 19.03 -2.57
CA GLU A 38 23.26 20.23 -2.53
C GLU A 38 22.08 20.32 -1.55
N VAL A 39 22.30 21.16 -0.54
CA VAL A 39 21.28 21.74 0.35
C VAL A 39 20.48 22.79 -0.43
N VAL A 40 19.36 22.36 -1.02
CA VAL A 40 18.31 23.25 -1.51
C VAL A 40 17.38 23.56 -0.34
N LEU A 41 17.28 24.84 0.03
CA LEU A 41 16.32 25.35 1.01
C LEU A 41 14.90 24.89 0.62
N PRO A 42 14.11 24.24 1.50
CA PRO A 42 12.85 23.64 1.08
C PRO A 42 11.81 24.75 0.88
N SER A 43 11.53 25.09 -0.38
CA SER A 43 10.28 25.76 -0.74
C SER A 43 9.13 24.81 -0.40
N LYS A 44 8.57 24.94 0.82
CA LYS A 44 7.41 24.23 1.35
C LYS A 44 7.49 22.69 1.17
N LEU A 45 7.92 21.98 2.20
CA LEU A 45 7.81 20.51 2.24
C LEU A 45 6.41 20.08 1.77
N PRO A 46 6.29 19.07 0.89
CA PRO A 46 5.00 18.66 0.38
C PRO A 46 4.09 18.32 1.55
N GLN A 47 2.91 18.95 1.57
CA GLN A 47 1.95 18.76 2.65
C GLN A 47 1.59 17.28 2.73
N ARG A 48 1.87 16.70 3.90
CA ARG A 48 1.55 15.33 4.25
C ARG A 48 0.19 15.31 4.92
N GLU A 49 -0.79 14.69 4.27
CA GLU A 49 -2.13 14.52 4.81
C GLU A 49 -2.28 13.07 5.30
N LEU A 50 -2.55 12.88 6.59
CA LEU A 50 -2.84 11.55 7.14
C LEU A 50 -4.24 11.12 6.70
N LEU A 51 -4.33 10.03 5.93
CA LEU A 51 -5.62 9.50 5.43
C LEU A 51 -6.20 8.44 6.37
N MET A 52 -5.35 7.54 6.86
CA MET A 52 -5.77 6.48 7.78
C MET A 52 -4.63 6.01 8.68
N VAL A 53 -5.00 5.51 9.85
CA VAL A 53 -4.13 4.72 10.73
C VAL A 53 -4.67 3.30 10.70
N GLY A 54 -3.96 2.40 10.02
CA GLY A 54 -4.24 0.98 10.02
C GLY A 54 -3.61 0.30 11.24
N MET A 55 -3.77 -1.03 11.35
CA MET A 55 -3.18 -1.79 12.46
C MET A 55 -1.64 -1.70 12.46
N SER A 56 -1.02 -1.96 11.31
CA SER A 56 0.43 -2.08 11.18
C SER A 56 1.12 -0.88 10.51
N ALA A 57 0.35 0.11 10.02
CA ALA A 57 0.89 1.20 9.22
C ALA A 57 0.00 2.45 9.21
N LYS A 58 0.61 3.62 9.01
CA LYS A 58 -0.08 4.88 8.69
C LYS A 58 -0.06 5.09 7.19
N THR A 59 -1.15 5.63 6.65
CA THR A 59 -1.22 5.99 5.23
C THR A 59 -1.36 7.48 5.08
N TYR A 60 -0.47 8.07 4.28
CA TYR A 60 -0.41 9.48 3.99
C TYR A 60 -0.66 9.74 2.51
N ARG A 61 -1.32 10.85 2.21
CA ARG A 61 -1.27 11.45 0.89
C ARG A 61 -0.14 12.47 0.83
N ILE A 62 0.65 12.38 -0.23
CA ILE A 62 1.74 13.28 -0.57
C ILE A 62 1.55 13.66 -2.04
N ARG A 63 0.86 14.77 -2.31
CA ARG A 63 0.44 15.17 -3.67
C ARG A 63 -0.40 14.07 -4.34
N ASP A 64 0.13 13.45 -5.39
CA ASP A 64 -0.51 12.40 -6.19
C ASP A 64 0.01 10.99 -5.84
N THR A 65 0.70 10.87 -4.71
CA THR A 65 1.21 9.61 -4.16
C THR A 65 0.56 9.30 -2.82
N ILE A 66 0.21 8.04 -2.63
CA ILE A 66 -0.21 7.49 -1.35
C ILE A 66 0.96 6.71 -0.76
N ARG A 67 1.50 7.18 0.36
CA ARG A 67 2.56 6.47 1.09
C ARG A 67 2.00 5.74 2.29
N LYS A 68 2.21 4.43 2.33
CA LYS A 68 1.92 3.59 3.51
C LYS A 68 3.23 3.33 4.25
N GLU A 69 3.33 3.73 5.51
CA GLU A 69 4.53 3.60 6.34
C GLU A 69 4.28 2.71 7.54
N CYS A 70 5.18 1.76 7.79
CA CYS A 70 5.09 0.83 8.90
C CYS A 70 5.09 1.55 10.27
N HIS A 71 4.29 1.02 11.20
CA HIS A 71 4.31 1.43 12.59
C HIS A 71 5.54 0.87 13.30
N VAL A 72 6.40 1.77 13.75
CA VAL A 72 7.47 1.46 14.71
C VAL A 72 7.02 1.93 16.09
N LEU A 73 6.92 0.98 17.03
CA LEU A 73 6.58 1.23 18.43
C LEU A 73 7.84 0.99 19.27
N PRO A 74 8.54 2.05 19.72
CA PRO A 74 9.79 1.91 20.45
C PRO A 74 9.67 1.06 21.72
N ASP A 75 8.49 1.13 22.36
CA ASP A 75 8.22 0.46 23.63
C ASP A 75 7.75 -1.00 23.47
N ASP A 76 7.44 -1.44 22.23
CA ASP A 76 6.99 -2.81 21.95
C ASP A 76 7.65 -3.34 20.67
N VAL A 77 8.81 -3.97 20.87
CA VAL A 77 9.60 -4.59 19.80
C VAL A 77 8.83 -5.73 19.14
N GLY A 78 8.07 -6.52 19.91
CA GLY A 78 7.34 -7.68 19.36
C GLY A 78 6.24 -7.26 18.40
N ILE A 79 5.46 -6.23 18.76
CA ILE A 79 4.45 -5.67 17.85
C ILE A 79 5.13 -4.98 16.65
N THR A 80 6.25 -4.31 16.86
CA THR A 80 7.00 -3.68 15.76
C THR A 80 7.47 -4.71 14.73
N GLU A 81 8.04 -5.84 15.17
CA GLU A 81 8.45 -6.92 14.27
C GLU A 81 7.26 -7.47 13.46
N GLN A 82 6.12 -7.69 14.11
CA GLN A 82 4.89 -8.13 13.43
C GLN A 82 4.39 -7.11 12.41
N ASN A 83 4.44 -5.83 12.73
CA ASN A 83 4.05 -4.75 11.82
C ASN A 83 4.98 -4.68 10.61
N MET A 84 6.29 -4.84 10.82
CA MET A 84 7.28 -4.85 9.75
C MET A 84 7.12 -6.07 8.85
N GLU A 85 6.85 -7.25 9.42
CA GLU A 85 6.55 -8.45 8.65
C GLU A 85 5.29 -8.26 7.79
N ALA A 86 4.23 -7.66 8.35
CA ALA A 86 3.02 -7.33 7.61
C ALA A 86 3.30 -6.41 6.41
N CYS A 87 4.11 -5.36 6.61
CA CYS A 87 4.47 -4.42 5.55
C CYS A 87 5.36 -5.07 4.48
N ARG A 88 6.31 -5.92 4.88
CA ARG A 88 7.16 -6.69 3.96
C ARG A 88 6.32 -7.62 3.08
N ASN A 89 5.38 -8.34 3.68
CA ASN A 89 4.48 -9.24 2.95
C ASN A 89 3.62 -8.48 1.94
N GLU A 90 3.10 -7.30 2.30
CA GLU A 90 2.35 -6.46 1.36
C GLU A 90 3.22 -5.98 0.20
N ALA A 91 4.45 -5.53 0.48
CA ALA A 91 5.41 -5.13 -0.55
C ALA A 91 5.73 -6.29 -1.50
N ASP A 92 5.94 -7.49 -0.97
CA ASP A 92 6.19 -8.70 -1.77
C ASP A 92 5.02 -9.05 -2.68
N VAL A 93 3.78 -8.85 -2.21
CA VAL A 93 2.58 -9.06 -3.04
C VAL A 93 2.54 -8.11 -4.22
N TYR A 94 2.86 -6.83 -4.02
CA TYR A 94 2.97 -5.87 -5.13
C TYR A 94 4.08 -6.25 -6.12
N LEU A 95 5.22 -6.76 -5.63
CA LEU A 95 6.33 -7.22 -6.49
C LEU A 95 5.93 -8.45 -7.32
N ILE A 96 5.23 -9.41 -6.71
CA ILE A 96 4.77 -10.64 -7.38
C ILE A 96 3.70 -10.35 -8.42
N LEU A 97 2.70 -9.53 -8.07
CA LEU A 97 1.57 -9.25 -8.95
C LEU A 97 1.95 -8.29 -10.10
N GLY A 98 2.95 -7.43 -9.89
CA GLY A 98 3.34 -6.43 -10.87
C GLY A 98 2.21 -5.44 -11.19
N LYS A 99 2.22 -4.88 -12.41
CA LYS A 99 1.19 -3.94 -12.86
C LYS A 99 -0.04 -4.69 -13.34
N HIS A 100 -1.20 -4.36 -12.78
CA HIS A 100 -2.48 -4.96 -13.15
C HIS A 100 -3.60 -3.90 -13.14
N PRO A 101 -4.50 -3.86 -14.13
CA PRO A 101 -5.50 -2.78 -14.29
C PRO A 101 -6.52 -2.67 -13.14
N LEU A 102 -6.68 -3.74 -12.35
CA LEU A 102 -7.60 -3.78 -11.21
C LEU A 102 -6.93 -3.67 -9.84
N ILE A 103 -5.60 -3.58 -9.80
CA ILE A 103 -4.83 -3.44 -8.56
C ILE A 103 -4.26 -2.03 -8.52
N ALA A 104 -4.21 -1.42 -7.33
CA ALA A 104 -3.57 -0.12 -7.16
C ALA A 104 -2.13 -0.15 -7.68
N THR A 105 -1.76 0.83 -8.51
CA THR A 105 -0.41 0.92 -9.07
C THR A 105 0.60 1.16 -7.97
N CYS A 106 1.54 0.23 -7.80
CA CYS A 106 2.73 0.45 -6.97
C CYS A 106 3.75 1.29 -7.74
N LEU A 107 4.15 2.42 -7.16
CA LEU A 107 5.10 3.38 -7.74
C LEU A 107 6.53 3.09 -7.26
N SER A 108 6.69 2.86 -5.97
CA SER A 108 7.98 2.54 -5.34
C SER A 108 7.79 1.79 -4.02
N ILE A 109 8.81 1.05 -3.63
CA ILE A 109 8.87 0.33 -2.35
C ILE A 109 10.18 0.76 -1.69
N GLY A 110 10.12 1.01 -0.38
CA GLY A 110 11.30 1.36 0.41
C GLY A 110 12.35 0.24 0.38
N PRO A 111 13.65 0.58 0.51
CA PRO A 111 14.73 -0.41 0.44
C PRO A 111 14.59 -1.53 1.48
N HIS A 112 13.99 -1.23 2.64
CA HIS A 112 13.73 -2.19 3.70
C HIS A 112 12.27 -2.67 3.75
N LYS A 113 11.47 -2.36 2.72
CA LYS A 113 10.02 -2.59 2.65
C LYS A 113 9.27 -2.00 3.87
N ASP A 114 9.80 -0.91 4.39
CA ASP A 114 9.30 -0.13 5.51
C ASP A 114 8.20 0.86 5.07
N TYR A 115 8.16 1.18 3.78
CA TYR A 115 7.06 1.89 3.16
C TYR A 115 6.77 1.39 1.73
N ILE A 116 5.56 1.70 1.27
CA ILE A 116 5.09 1.47 -0.11
C ILE A 116 4.44 2.76 -0.60
N ASP A 117 4.80 3.18 -1.81
CA ASP A 117 4.18 4.30 -2.52
C ASP A 117 3.25 3.77 -3.60
N LEU A 118 2.00 4.24 -3.57
CA LEU A 118 0.96 3.89 -4.51
C LEU A 118 0.47 5.13 -5.26
N GLU A 119 -0.12 4.92 -6.43
CA GLU A 119 -0.83 5.97 -7.17
C GLU A 119 -2.06 6.46 -6.39
N TYR A 120 -2.28 7.78 -6.40
CA TYR A 120 -3.47 8.36 -5.80
C TYR A 120 -4.69 8.25 -6.73
N TYR A 121 -5.78 7.69 -6.20
CA TYR A 121 -7.06 7.61 -6.89
C TYR A 121 -8.06 8.62 -6.29
N GLN A 122 -8.41 9.64 -7.07
CA GLN A 122 -9.28 10.75 -6.65
C GLN A 122 -10.69 10.33 -6.19
N ASN A 123 -11.20 9.19 -6.67
CA ASN A 123 -12.53 8.69 -6.35
C ASN A 123 -12.63 8.04 -4.95
N GLY A 124 -11.51 7.96 -4.22
CA GLY A 124 -11.47 7.40 -2.87
C GLY A 124 -11.75 5.91 -2.84
N ASN A 125 -12.26 5.43 -1.70
CA ASN A 125 -12.63 4.02 -1.56
C ASN A 125 -14.03 3.72 -2.12
N LEU A 126 -14.30 2.44 -2.42
CA LEU A 126 -15.55 2.01 -3.04
C LEU A 126 -16.78 2.41 -2.21
N LYS A 127 -16.72 2.31 -0.88
CA LYS A 127 -17.83 2.66 0.01
C LYS A 127 -18.18 4.15 -0.12
N GLN A 128 -17.19 5.03 -0.10
CA GLN A 128 -17.37 6.47 -0.30
C GLN A 128 -17.92 6.75 -1.69
N TYR A 129 -17.33 6.13 -2.72
CA TYR A 129 -17.77 6.31 -4.09
C TYR A 129 -19.23 5.92 -4.29
N VAL A 130 -19.65 4.75 -3.81
CA VAL A 130 -21.04 4.28 -3.90
C VAL A 130 -21.99 5.22 -3.18
N ASN A 131 -21.63 5.67 -1.98
CA ASN A 131 -22.46 6.60 -1.22
C ASN A 131 -22.64 7.94 -1.95
N SER A 132 -21.58 8.46 -2.58
CA SER A 132 -21.62 9.74 -3.29
C SER A 132 -22.25 9.65 -4.69
N ASN A 133 -22.20 8.48 -5.34
CA ASN A 133 -22.62 8.32 -6.74
C ASN A 133 -23.80 7.37 -6.91
N ARG A 134 -24.54 7.07 -5.84
CA ARG A 134 -25.61 6.06 -5.84
C ARG A 134 -26.63 6.25 -6.96
N ALA A 135 -26.99 7.49 -7.27
CA ALA A 135 -27.96 7.83 -8.32
C ALA A 135 -27.43 7.59 -9.74
N SER A 136 -26.12 7.51 -9.92
CA SER A 136 -25.45 7.34 -11.22
C SER A 136 -24.97 5.91 -11.47
N ILE A 137 -25.08 5.02 -10.49
CA ILE A 137 -24.74 3.60 -10.62
C ILE A 137 -25.92 2.86 -11.25
N THR A 138 -25.69 2.24 -12.42
CA THR A 138 -26.70 1.50 -13.16
C THR A 138 -26.72 0.01 -12.79
N GLN A 139 -27.75 -0.73 -13.19
CA GLN A 139 -27.77 -2.19 -13.02
C GLN A 139 -26.65 -2.89 -13.80
N ALA A 140 -26.25 -2.35 -14.95
CA ALA A 140 -25.12 -2.86 -15.73
C ALA A 140 -23.79 -2.74 -14.97
N ASP A 141 -23.58 -1.65 -14.23
CA ASP A 141 -22.38 -1.45 -13.40
C ASP A 141 -22.32 -2.45 -12.22
N LEU A 142 -23.48 -2.95 -11.78
CA LEU A 142 -23.59 -3.96 -10.72
C LEU A 142 -23.48 -5.40 -11.25
N GLY A 143 -23.30 -5.59 -12.56
CA GLY A 143 -23.30 -6.90 -13.18
C GLY A 143 -24.66 -7.62 -13.13
N LEU A 144 -25.75 -6.88 -12.89
CA LEU A 144 -27.11 -7.38 -12.93
C LEU A 144 -27.63 -7.16 -14.36
N SER A 145 -27.54 -8.20 -15.21
CA SER A 145 -28.29 -8.21 -16.48
C SER A 145 -29.78 -8.42 -16.17
N ASN A 146 -30.64 -7.68 -16.87
CA ASN A 146 -32.06 -8.00 -16.94
C ASN A 146 -32.20 -9.12 -17.99
N ASP A 147 -32.14 -10.36 -17.53
CA ASP A 147 -32.55 -11.53 -18.31
C ASP A 147 -34.08 -11.63 -18.35
#